data_AF-A0A090KH68-F1
#
_entry.id   AF-A0A090KH68-F1
#
_cell.length_a   1.000
_cell.length_b   1.000
_cell.length_c   1.000
_cell.angle_alpha   90.00
_cell.angle_beta   90.00
_cell.angle_gamma   90.00
#
_symmetry.space_group_name_H-M   'P 1'
#
loop_
_entity.id
_entity.type
_entity.pdbx_description
1 polymer ?
#
loop_
_entity_poly.entity_id
_entity_poly.type
_entity_poly.pdbx_seq_one_letter_code
_entity_poly.pdbx_strand_id
1 'polypeptide(L)' 'MFFHISSWVKKTTLTEEQVKVLNRMLDGDFEEGINTSQYHKVAKVSKPTVSRHLAALVGLLF' A
#
# COMPACT_ATOMS: atom_id res chain seq x y z
N MET A 1 9.79 -8.80 21.77
CA MET A 1 10.25 -9.57 20.60
C MET A 1 9.49 -9.03 19.38
N PHE A 2 10.01 -8.00 18.72
CA PHE A 2 9.38 -7.37 17.55
C PHE A 2 9.77 -8.17 16.30
N PHE A 3 8.82 -8.92 15.76
CA PHE A 3 9.05 -9.76 14.59
C PHE A 3 9.26 -8.87 13.35
N HIS A 4 10.39 -9.05 12.70
CA HIS A 4 10.91 -8.24 11.61
C HIS A 4 10.14 -8.58 10.31
N ILE A 5 9.20 -7.72 9.91
CA ILE A 5 8.39 -7.88 8.69
C ILE A 5 9.23 -7.64 7.41
N SER A 6 10.47 -7.17 7.57
CA SER A 6 11.35 -6.74 6.47
C SER A 6 11.84 -7.88 5.55
N SER A 7 11.59 -9.14 5.88
CA SER A 7 12.09 -10.30 5.14
C SER A 7 11.17 -10.75 3.99
N TRP A 8 9.86 -10.53 4.09
CA TRP A 8 8.88 -11.08 3.11
C TRP A 8 8.51 -10.11 1.98
N VAL A 9 8.65 -8.79 2.20
CA VAL A 9 8.41 -7.76 1.17
C VAL A 9 9.42 -7.85 0.03
N LYS A 10 10.64 -8.36 0.29
CA LYS A 10 11.71 -8.47 -0.73
C LYS A 10 11.41 -9.42 -1.89
N LYS A 11 10.32 -10.21 -1.84
CA LYS A 11 9.92 -11.10 -2.94
C LYS A 11 8.70 -10.58 -3.73
N THR A 12 8.15 -9.43 -3.37
CA THR A 12 6.99 -8.81 -4.04
C THR A 12 7.40 -7.50 -4.69
N THR A 13 6.99 -7.27 -5.94
CA THR A 13 7.26 -6.11 -6.81
C THR A 13 6.57 -4.82 -6.34
N LEU A 14 6.52 -4.58 -5.02
CA LEU A 14 5.82 -3.44 -4.43
C LEU A 14 6.71 -2.21 -4.38
N THR A 15 6.17 -1.06 -4.76
CA THR A 15 6.86 0.23 -4.60
C THR A 15 6.91 0.66 -3.13
N GLU A 16 7.81 1.58 -2.79
CA GLU A 16 7.93 2.11 -1.42
C GLU A 16 6.61 2.71 -0.91
N GLU A 17 5.85 3.36 -1.80
CA GLU A 17 4.56 3.95 -1.46
C GLU A 17 3.48 2.90 -1.21
N GLN A 18 3.49 1.77 -1.94
CA GLN A 18 2.59 0.66 -1.68
C GLN A 18 2.90 0.01 -0.32
N VAL A 19 4.19 -0.22 -0.02
CA VAL A 19 4.63 -0.75 1.27
C VAL A 19 4.20 0.17 2.42
N LYS A 20 4.36 1.49 2.25
CA LYS A 20 3.94 2.47 3.26
C LYS A 20 2.43 2.41 3.54
N VAL A 21 1.61 2.33 2.50
CA VAL A 21 0.15 2.24 2.66
C VAL A 21 -0.23 0.92 3.34
N LEU A 22 0.35 -0.20 2.91
CA LEU A 22 0.10 -1.51 3.50
C LEU A 22 0.48 -1.56 4.98
N ASN A 23 1.62 -0.97 5.37
CA ASN A 23 2.00 -0.91 6.78
C ASN A 23 0.94 -0.18 7.62
N ARG A 24 0.44 0.97 7.16
CA ARG A 24 -0.64 1.68 7.86
C ARG A 24 -1.94 0.86 7.97
N MET A 25 -2.28 0.11 6.92
CA MET A 25 -3.44 -0.79 6.96
C MET A 25 -3.24 -1.90 8.00
N LEU A 26 -2.03 -2.49 8.06
CA LEU A 26 -1.68 -3.52 9.04
C LEU A 26 -1.59 -3.00 10.47
N ASP A 27 -1.26 -1.72 10.65
CA ASP A 27 -1.27 -1.03 11.95
C ASP A 27 -2.71 -0.72 12.44
N GLY A 28 -3.74 -0.98 11.62
CA GLY A 28 -5.15 -0.79 11.98
C GLY A 28 -5.70 0.61 11.70
N ASP A 29 -4.94 1.48 11.01
CA ASP A 29 -5.40 2.84 10.71
C ASP A 29 -6.61 2.91 9.75
N PHE A 30 -6.91 1.81 9.08
CA PHE A 30 -7.91 1.69 8.02
C PHE A 30 -8.70 0.38 8.15
N GLU A 31 -9.42 0.20 9.26
CA GLU A 31 -10.19 -1.03 9.55
C GLU A 31 -11.20 -1.40 8.45
N GLU A 32 -11.86 -0.39 7.84
CA GLU A 32 -12.80 -0.58 6.73
C GLU A 32 -12.13 -0.59 5.35
N GLY A 33 -10.80 -0.58 5.30
CA GLY A 33 -10.02 -0.43 4.09
C GLY A 33 -9.75 1.04 3.72
N ILE A 34 -9.11 1.23 2.57
CA ILE A 34 -8.60 2.54 2.12
C ILE A 34 -9.23 2.96 0.79
N ASN A 35 -9.62 4.22 0.68
CA ASN A 35 -10.06 4.83 -0.58
C ASN A 35 -8.95 5.64 -1.28
N THR A 36 -9.20 6.08 -2.51
CA THR A 36 -8.25 6.84 -3.34
C THR A 36 -7.71 8.10 -2.65
N SER A 37 -8.56 8.85 -1.93
CA SER A 37 -8.18 10.09 -1.26
C SER A 37 -7.28 9.83 -0.05
N GLN A 38 -7.57 8.78 0.73
CA GLN A 38 -6.74 8.36 1.86
C GLN A 38 -5.39 7.82 1.37
N TYR A 39 -5.39 6.99 0.32
CA TYR A 39 -4.16 6.50 -0.30
C TYR A 39 -3.28 7.66 -0.78
N HIS A 40 -3.86 8.62 -1.52
CA HIS A 40 -3.14 9.81 -1.99
C HIS A 40 -2.45 10.57 -0.84
N LYS A 41 -3.15 10.75 0.29
CA LYS A 41 -2.60 11.44 1.47
C LYS A 41 -1.41 10.69 2.09
N VAL A 42 -1.48 9.36 2.16
CA VAL A 42 -0.42 8.53 2.77
C VAL A 42 0.78 8.40 1.84
N ALA A 43 0.54 8.05 0.58
CA ALA A 43 1.56 7.81 -0.44
C ALA A 43 2.20 9.10 -0.97
N LYS A 44 1.48 10.23 -0.94
CA LYS A 44 1.93 11.53 -1.48
C LYS A 44 2.31 11.46 -2.97
N VAL A 45 1.60 10.65 -3.73
CA VAL A 45 1.74 10.50 -5.19
C VAL A 45 0.55 11.12 -5.92
N SER A 46 0.66 11.36 -7.23
CA SER A 46 -0.44 11.92 -8.02
C SER A 46 -1.65 10.98 -8.08
N LYS A 47 -2.85 11.55 -8.27
CA LYS A 47 -4.11 10.76 -8.38
C LYS A 47 -4.05 9.62 -9.44
N PRO A 48 -3.49 9.83 -10.66
CA PRO A 48 -3.35 8.72 -11.62
C PRO A 48 -2.47 7.58 -11.09
N THR A 49 -1.41 7.93 -10.37
CA THR A 49 -0.51 6.96 -9.73
C THR A 49 -1.24 6.15 -8.66
N VAL A 50 -2.09 6.79 -7.85
CA VAL A 50 -2.93 6.11 -6.85
C VAL A 50 -3.83 5.06 -7.51
N SER A 51 -4.55 5.43 -8.58
CA SER A 51 -5.44 4.48 -9.28
C SER A 51 -4.68 3.27 -9.82
N ARG A 52 -3.48 3.49 -10.38
CA ARG A 52 -2.60 2.41 -10.84
C ARG A 52 -2.12 1.54 -9.67
N HIS A 53 -1.70 2.15 -8.57
CA HIS A 53 -1.19 1.42 -7.41
C HIS A 53 -2.28 0.56 -6.75
N LEU A 54 -3.49 1.07 -6.61
CA LEU A 54 -4.64 0.31 -6.09
C LEU A 54 -5.01 -0.85 -7.01
N ALA A 55 -5.08 -0.62 -8.33
CA ALA A 55 -5.39 -1.68 -9.28
C ALA A 55 -4.33 -2.79 -9.27
N ALA A 56 -3.04 -2.44 -9.13
CA ALA A 56 -1.95 -3.42 -9.02
C ALA A 56 -2.07 -4.28 -7.75
N LEU A 57 -2.52 -3.72 -6.62
CA LEU A 57 -2.70 -4.46 -5.37
C LEU A 57 -3.84 -5.50 -5.45
N VAL A 58 -4.89 -5.20 -6.20
CA VAL A 58 -6.04 -6.12 -6.41
C VAL A 58 -5.76 -7.10 -7.56
N GLY A 59 -4.60 -6.99 -8.22
CA GLY A 59 -4.25 -7.75 -9.41
C GLY A 59 -4.88 -7.20 -10.69
N LEU A 60 -5.79 -6.23 -10.64
CA LEU A 60 -6.53 -5.72 -11.82
C LEU A 60 -5.67 -5.10 -12.94
N LEU A 61 -4.36 -4.96 -12.74
CA LEU A 61 -3.37 -4.67 -13.77
C LEU A 61 -2.56 -5.96 -14.04
N PHE A 62 -3.08 -6.81 -14.91
CA PHE A 62 -2.35 -7.90 -15.54
C PHE A 62 -2.06 -7.54 -16.99
#